data_AF-A0A5J4SNP1-F1
#
_entry.id   AF-A0A5J4SNP1-F1
#
_cell.length_a   1.000
_cell.length_b   1.000
_cell.length_c   1.000
_cell.angle_alpha   90.00
_cell.angle_beta   90.00
_cell.angle_gamma   90.00
#
_symmetry.space_group_name_H-M   'P 1'
#
loop_
_entity.id
_entity.type
_entity.pdbx_description
1 polymer ?
#
loop_
_entity_poly.entity_id
_entity_poly.type
_entity_poly.pdbx_seq_one_letter_code
_entity_poly.pdbx_strand_id
1 'polypeptide(L)' 'MKERRKVTFISPEEGYAGLTVEKTGRNDLCRCGSGKKAKKCCGTKTGYRNRE' A
#
# COMPACT_ATOMS: atom_id res chain seq x y z
N MET A 1 9.25 3.67 35.79
CA MET A 1 10.29 2.90 35.08
C MET A 1 9.73 2.52 33.72
N LYS A 2 10.37 2.88 32.60
CA LYS A 2 9.84 2.58 31.25
C LYS A 2 10.15 1.13 30.88
N GLU A 3 9.10 0.33 30.69
CA GLU A 3 9.18 -1.09 30.37
C GLU A 3 9.83 -1.31 29.01
N ARG A 4 10.89 -2.11 28.96
CA ARG A 4 11.62 -2.40 27.72
C ARG A 4 10.82 -3.44 26.94
N ARG A 5 10.07 -3.01 25.92
CA ARG A 5 9.45 -3.92 24.95
C ARG A 5 10.55 -4.69 24.22
N LYS A 6 10.61 -6.00 24.40
CA LYS A 6 11.50 -6.87 23.61
C LYS A 6 10.95 -6.97 22.19
N VAL A 7 11.78 -6.69 21.20
CA VAL A 7 11.47 -6.89 19.78
C VAL A 7 12.36 -8.01 19.26
N THR A 8 11.76 -9.02 18.65
CA THR A 8 12.48 -10.05 17.89
C THR A 8 12.69 -9.56 16.46
N PHE A 9 13.94 -9.36 16.07
CA PHE A 9 14.30 -9.02 14.70
C PHE A 9 14.32 -10.31 13.89
N ILE A 10 13.40 -10.43 12.93
CA ILE A 10 13.44 -11.48 11.91
C ILE A 10 14.30 -10.93 10.77
N SER A 11 15.55 -11.37 10.70
CA SER A 11 16.48 -11.09 9.60
C SER A 11 16.49 -12.31 8.66
N PRO A 12 15.81 -12.27 7.50
CA PRO A 12 15.84 -13.37 6.55
C PRO A 12 17.24 -13.55 5.94
N GLU A 13 17.64 -14.81 5.75
CA GLU A 13 18.98 -15.24 5.32
C GLU A 13 19.33 -14.76 3.90
N GLU A 14 18.32 -14.68 3.03
CA GLU A 14 18.42 -14.25 1.61
C GLU A 14 17.92 -12.82 1.37
N GLY A 15 17.94 -11.99 2.42
CA GLY A 15 17.51 -10.60 2.37
C GLY A 15 15.99 -10.41 2.30
N TYR A 16 15.55 -9.16 2.35
CA TYR A 16 14.17 -8.82 2.02
C TYR A 16 14.04 -8.92 0.51
N ALA A 17 13.45 -10.01 0.00
CA ALA A 17 13.02 -10.11 -1.39
C ALA A 17 12.23 -8.83 -1.68
N GLY A 18 12.85 -7.92 -2.42
CA GLY A 18 12.39 -6.55 -2.54
C GLY A 18 11.00 -6.60 -3.12
N LEU A 19 9.98 -6.29 -2.30
CA LEU A 19 8.65 -6.03 -2.78
C LEU A 19 8.77 -4.86 -3.75
N THR A 20 8.87 -5.17 -5.05
CA THR A 20 8.89 -4.17 -6.11
C THR A 20 7.49 -3.60 -6.18
N VAL A 21 7.22 -2.62 -5.33
CA VAL A 21 6.01 -1.81 -5.41
C VAL A 21 6.18 -0.91 -6.61
N GLU A 22 5.65 -1.40 -7.73
CA GLU A 22 5.64 -0.70 -9.01
C GLU A 22 4.77 0.57 -8.80
N LYS A 23 5.42 1.74 -8.65
CA LYS A 23 4.80 3.00 -8.23
C LYS A 23 3.85 3.50 -9.31
N THR A 24 2.59 3.06 -9.29
CA THR A 24 1.54 3.68 -10.11
C THR A 24 1.38 5.14 -9.69
N GLY A 25 1.56 6.07 -10.63
CA GLY A 25 1.30 7.47 -10.35
C GLY A 25 -0.17 7.68 -10.01
N ARG A 26 -0.45 8.55 -9.02
CA ARG A 26 -1.82 8.78 -8.51
C ARG A 26 -2.80 9.23 -9.61
N ASN A 27 -2.30 9.83 -10.69
CA ASN A 27 -3.10 10.35 -11.79
C ASN A 27 -3.23 9.36 -12.97
N ASP A 28 -2.45 8.29 -13.01
CA ASP A 28 -2.50 7.29 -14.08
C ASP A 28 -3.77 6.45 -14.00
N LEU A 29 -4.08 5.75 -15.09
CA LEU A 29 -5.16 4.76 -15.12
C LEU A 29 -4.92 3.69 -14.05
N CYS A 30 -5.99 3.34 -13.34
CA CYS A 30 -5.91 2.37 -12.27
C CYS A 30 -5.70 0.97 -12.83
N ARG A 31 -4.71 0.23 -12.29
CA ARG A 31 -4.35 -1.14 -12.70
C ARG A 31 -5.47 -2.18 -12.54
N CYS A 32 -6.58 -1.84 -11.90
CA CYS A 32 -7.76 -2.71 -11.80
C CYS A 32 -8.63 -2.73 -13.07
N GLY A 33 -8.26 -1.98 -14.11
CA GLY A 33 -8.99 -1.97 -15.38
C GLY A 33 -10.27 -1.13 -15.40
N SER A 34 -10.57 -0.36 -14.33
CA SER A 34 -11.80 0.44 -14.24
C SER A 34 -11.86 1.67 -15.16
N GLY A 35 -10.77 2.00 -15.86
CA GLY A 35 -10.65 3.25 -16.63
C GLY A 35 -10.57 4.54 -15.78
N LYS A 36 -10.64 4.43 -14.46
CA LYS A 36 -10.56 5.58 -13.54
C LYS A 36 -9.11 5.87 -13.15
N LYS A 37 -8.80 7.13 -12.84
CA LYS A 37 -7.49 7.52 -12.28
C LYS A 37 -7.25 6.79 -10.94
N ALA A 38 -6.03 6.35 -10.67
CA ALA A 38 -5.67 5.60 -9.46
C ALA A 38 -6.14 6.30 -8.17
N LYS A 39 -5.98 7.64 -8.07
CA LYS A 39 -6.45 8.46 -6.93
C LYS A 39 -7.97 8.44 -6.71
N LYS A 40 -8.76 8.04 -7.71
CA LYS A 40 -10.23 7.93 -7.65
C LYS A 40 -10.71 6.47 -7.67
N CYS A 41 -9.80 5.51 -7.57
CA CYS A 41 -10.09 4.08 -7.57
C CYS A 41 -9.25 3.39 -6.47
N CYS A 42 -8.47 2.35 -6.77
CA CYS A 42 -7.71 1.58 -5.79
C CYS A 42 -6.63 2.38 -5.03
N GLY A 43 -6.20 3.53 -5.56
CA GLY A 43 -5.26 4.45 -4.89
C GLY A 43 -5.92 5.40 -3.87
N THR A 44 -7.24 5.25 -3.63
CA THR A 44 -7.95 5.97 -2.58
C THR A 44 -7.99 5.13 -1.30
N LYS A 45 -7.68 5.73 -0.14
CA LYS A 45 -7.81 5.06 1.17
C LYS A 45 -9.23 5.15 1.75
N THR A 46 -10.04 6.06 1.22
CA THR A 46 -11.42 6.31 1.64
C THR A 46 -12.32 5.99 0.46
N GLY A 47 -13.00 4.84 0.48
CA GLY A 47 -13.97 4.50 -0.54
C GLY A 47 -15.01 5.63 -0.67
N TYR A 48 -15.22 6.13 -1.89
CA TYR A 48 -16.36 7.00 -2.17
C TYR A 48 -17.61 6.15 -2.09
N ARG A 49 -18.17 5.99 -0.88
CA ARG A 49 -19.57 5.57 -0.71
C ARG A 49 -20.39 6.76 -1.20
N ASN A 50 -20.97 6.65 -2.40
CA ASN A 50 -22.08 7.50 -2.77
C ASN A 50 -23.19 7.19 -1.76
N ARG A 51 -23.48 8.14 -0.88
CA ARG A 51 -24.67 8.10 -0.04
C ARG A 51 -25.75 8.69 -0.95
N GLU A 52 -26.62 7.81 -1.44
CA GLU A 52 -27.84 8.19 -2.16
C GLU A 52 -28.72 9.10 -1.28
#